data_AF-A0A2E0E1K7-F1
#
_entry.id   AF-A0A2E0E1K7-F1
#
_cell.length_a   1.000
_cell.length_b   1.000
_cell.length_c   1.000
_cell.angle_alpha   90.00
_cell.angle_beta   90.00
_cell.angle_gamma   90.00
#
_symmetry.space_group_name_H-M   'P 1'
#
loop_
_entity.id
_entity.type
_entity.pdbx_description
1 polymer ?
#
loop_
_entity_poly.entity_id
_entity_poly.type
_entity_poly.pdbx_seq_one_letter_code
_entity_poly.pdbx_strand_id
1 'polypeptide(L)'
;MTNIKNSKRLFFLFSLLAISILFSSNARAEVTSPEAAKSVVVVEASGLMDPVMVRMMEETLTKVDPNATIALVFQINISGSVVQNDQIIALGELISSSRTPISFWVGPSGSRAKGPIVELALISGDIGISPGSKIGKIGQSNFPINSFGVSQNFELEEKTLNYDEAIEKGIARSSPVLLEHLVGLEDFEVISDVDSGEIKPLTQTRFEEMDPPDQFFHSVGSPAITYLLFLAGMGLLVFELYTAGVGIAGVLGALCLLLGFYGLAVLPSNPWGIALLIFSMLSFAVDVQTGVPRFWSLIATISLIVGSLLLFDGLSLSWLTLLFGILVTVTCMSAGMPAMIRTRFATPTIGREWIVGELGTAIEEINPNGTVEVKGAIWKAQTNRATPIKVNDEIRVAAVDGFWLDVEPLEGAARDYRERKGSKD
;
A
#
# COMPACT_ATOMS: atom_id res chain seq x y z
N MET A 1 -22.11 -36.17 7.57
CA MET A 1 -21.16 -35.05 7.54
C MET A 1 -20.52 -34.89 6.14
N THR A 2 -21.32 -34.68 5.10
CA THR A 2 -20.82 -34.54 3.71
C THR A 2 -21.34 -33.29 2.98
N ASN A 3 -22.17 -32.46 3.63
CA ASN A 3 -22.85 -31.34 2.95
C ASN A 3 -22.21 -29.95 3.15
N ILE A 4 -21.22 -29.80 4.06
CA ILE A 4 -20.61 -28.49 4.35
C ILE A 4 -19.45 -28.16 3.39
N LYS A 5 -18.81 -29.16 2.79
CA LYS A 5 -17.68 -28.94 1.86
C LYS A 5 -18.13 -28.45 0.48
N ASN A 6 -19.36 -28.80 0.06
CA ASN A 6 -19.91 -28.35 -1.22
C ASN A 6 -20.47 -26.92 -1.14
N SER A 7 -20.98 -26.45 0.01
CA SER A 7 -21.49 -25.06 0.10
C SER A 7 -20.37 -24.02 0.01
N LYS A 8 -19.17 -24.30 0.58
CA LYS A 8 -18.01 -23.41 0.47
C LYS A 8 -17.44 -23.33 -0.95
N ARG A 9 -17.45 -24.45 -1.70
CA ARG A 9 -17.07 -24.46 -3.13
C ARG A 9 -18.11 -23.76 -3.99
N LEU A 10 -19.41 -23.92 -3.68
CA LEU A 10 -20.49 -23.25 -4.39
C LEU A 10 -20.48 -21.72 -4.13
N PHE A 11 -20.16 -21.29 -2.91
CA PHE A 11 -19.98 -19.86 -2.59
C PHE A 11 -18.76 -19.25 -3.29
N PHE A 12 -17.66 -20.00 -3.42
CA PHE A 12 -16.48 -19.56 -4.14
C PHE A 12 -16.70 -19.49 -5.66
N LEU A 13 -17.48 -20.43 -6.23
CA LEU A 13 -17.88 -20.42 -7.65
C LEU A 13 -18.89 -19.31 -7.97
N PHE A 14 -19.82 -19.00 -7.07
CA PHE A 14 -20.72 -17.84 -7.22
C PHE A 14 -19.97 -16.51 -7.04
N SER A 15 -18.96 -16.44 -6.17
CA SER A 15 -18.08 -15.28 -6.03
C SER A 15 -17.22 -15.05 -7.28
N LEU A 16 -16.74 -16.11 -7.95
CA LEU A 16 -16.00 -15.97 -9.21
C LEU A 16 -16.91 -15.58 -10.38
N LEU A 17 -18.14 -16.10 -10.42
CA LEU A 17 -19.10 -15.74 -11.47
C LEU A 17 -19.60 -14.29 -11.33
N ALA A 18 -19.79 -13.81 -10.09
CA ALA A 18 -20.11 -12.41 -9.81
C ALA A 18 -18.97 -11.44 -10.18
N ILE A 19 -17.70 -11.87 -10.12
CA ILE A 19 -16.55 -11.07 -10.56
C ILE A 19 -16.41 -11.08 -12.09
N SER A 20 -16.81 -12.15 -12.79
CA SER A 20 -16.78 -12.20 -14.27
C SER A 20 -17.88 -11.37 -14.96
N ILE A 21 -19.01 -11.11 -14.29
CA ILE A 21 -20.11 -10.31 -14.83
C ILE A 21 -19.86 -8.80 -14.68
N LEU A 22 -18.89 -8.39 -13.86
CA LEU A 22 -18.43 -6.99 -13.77
C LEU A 22 -17.51 -6.57 -14.94
N PHE A 23 -17.13 -7.49 -15.83
CA PHE A 23 -16.22 -7.23 -16.96
C PHE A 23 -16.87 -7.39 -18.35
N SER A 24 -18.19 -7.36 -18.47
CA SER A 24 -18.85 -7.59 -19.77
C SER A 24 -20.13 -6.77 -19.97
N SER A 25 -19.99 -5.46 -20.12
CA SER A 25 -20.93 -4.64 -20.91
C SER A 25 -20.40 -3.23 -21.18
N ASN A 26 -19.40 -3.09 -22.05
CA ASN A 26 -19.22 -1.83 -22.77
C ASN A 26 -20.15 -1.86 -23.99
N ALA A 27 -21.42 -1.55 -23.76
CA ALA A 27 -22.33 -1.20 -24.85
C ALA A 27 -21.86 0.15 -25.42
N ARG A 28 -21.10 0.09 -26.52
CA ARG A 28 -20.69 1.26 -27.28
C ARG A 28 -21.94 1.82 -27.96
N ALA A 29 -22.54 2.83 -27.36
CA ALA A 29 -23.53 3.65 -28.04
C ALA A 29 -22.78 4.45 -29.12
N GLU A 30 -22.93 4.04 -30.38
CA GLU A 30 -22.49 4.79 -31.54
C GLU A 30 -23.46 5.96 -31.72
N VAL A 31 -23.15 7.07 -31.05
CA VAL A 31 -23.79 8.36 -31.31
C VAL A 31 -23.12 8.91 -32.56
N THR A 32 -23.87 8.92 -33.66
CA THR A 32 -23.51 9.58 -34.91
C THR A 32 -23.02 11.00 -34.61
N SER A 33 -21.73 11.24 -34.83
CA SER A 33 -21.06 12.52 -34.58
C SER A 33 -21.74 13.69 -35.30
N PRO A 34 -22.18 14.75 -34.59
CA PRO A 34 -21.94 16.08 -35.13
C PRO A 34 -20.42 16.27 -35.17
N GLU A 35 -19.90 16.89 -36.23
CA GLU A 35 -18.49 17.29 -36.40
C GLU A 35 -17.80 17.49 -35.04
N ALA A 36 -16.92 16.55 -34.65
CA ALA A 36 -16.52 16.40 -33.26
C ALA A 36 -15.93 17.72 -32.75
N ALA A 37 -16.71 18.43 -31.91
CA ALA A 37 -16.29 19.70 -31.35
C ALA A 37 -14.95 19.48 -30.65
N LYS A 38 -13.94 20.28 -31.01
CA LYS A 38 -12.63 20.18 -30.37
C LYS A 38 -12.78 20.37 -28.87
N SER A 39 -11.95 19.67 -28.11
CA SER A 39 -12.00 19.68 -26.64
C SER A 39 -10.71 20.22 -26.05
N VAL A 40 -10.76 20.66 -24.80
CA VAL A 40 -9.55 20.91 -24.00
C VAL A 40 -9.29 19.69 -23.13
N VAL A 41 -8.06 19.21 -23.14
CA VAL A 41 -7.63 18.10 -22.27
C VAL A 41 -6.92 18.68 -21.07
N VAL A 42 -7.37 18.37 -19.86
CA VAL A 42 -6.74 18.80 -18.60
C VAL A 42 -6.14 17.58 -17.93
N VAL A 43 -4.85 17.65 -17.60
CA VAL A 43 -4.10 16.55 -16.99
C VAL A 43 -3.59 16.99 -15.64
N GLU A 44 -3.93 16.24 -14.59
CA GLU A 44 -3.44 16.52 -13.25
C GLU A 44 -2.00 15.98 -13.06
N ALA A 45 -1.11 16.85 -12.60
CA ALA A 45 0.26 16.51 -12.22
C ALA A 45 0.58 17.10 -10.83
N SER A 46 0.46 16.27 -9.80
CA SER A 46 0.55 16.68 -8.40
C SER A 46 1.57 15.83 -7.64
N GLY A 47 2.32 16.43 -6.71
CA GLY A 47 3.28 15.73 -5.85
C GLY A 47 4.74 16.07 -6.14
N LEU A 48 5.55 15.04 -6.35
CA LEU A 48 6.96 15.14 -6.71
C LEU A 48 7.11 14.77 -8.18
N MET A 49 7.83 15.54 -8.97
CA MET A 49 8.11 15.14 -10.34
C MET A 49 9.08 13.96 -10.31
N ASP A 50 8.58 12.79 -10.66
CA ASP A 50 9.29 11.51 -10.67
C ASP A 50 9.20 10.87 -12.07
N PRO A 51 9.92 9.75 -12.33
CA PRO A 51 9.92 9.12 -13.64
C PRO A 51 8.54 8.65 -14.12
N VAL A 52 7.64 8.31 -13.18
CA VAL A 52 6.28 7.88 -13.52
C VAL A 52 5.46 9.05 -14.05
N MET A 53 5.54 10.19 -13.38
CA MET A 53 4.89 11.42 -13.82
C MET A 53 5.43 11.90 -15.17
N VAL A 54 6.75 11.85 -15.37
CA VAL A 54 7.36 12.25 -16.65
C VAL A 54 6.89 11.35 -17.78
N ARG A 55 6.88 10.03 -17.59
CA ARG A 55 6.34 9.10 -18.59
C ARG A 55 4.87 9.38 -18.89
N MET A 56 4.05 9.68 -17.89
CA MET A 56 2.66 10.06 -18.12
C MET A 56 2.58 11.32 -19.00
N MET A 57 3.37 12.36 -18.71
CA MET A 57 3.39 13.59 -19.51
C MET A 57 3.83 13.32 -20.95
N GLU A 58 4.89 12.52 -21.16
CA GLU A 58 5.37 12.11 -22.48
C GLU A 58 4.29 11.35 -23.27
N GLU A 59 3.63 10.38 -22.63
CA GLU A 59 2.56 9.59 -23.24
C GLU A 59 1.38 10.47 -23.65
N THR A 60 0.96 11.39 -22.78
CA THR A 60 -0.13 12.33 -23.06
C THR A 60 0.22 13.26 -24.22
N LEU A 61 1.43 13.83 -24.22
CA LEU A 61 1.92 14.69 -25.31
C LEU A 61 2.00 13.94 -26.65
N THR A 62 2.31 12.64 -26.63
CA THR A 62 2.41 11.83 -27.84
C THR A 62 1.05 11.35 -28.34
N LYS A 63 0.09 11.10 -27.44
CA LYS A 63 -1.24 10.56 -27.77
C LYS A 63 -2.25 11.64 -28.18
N VAL A 64 -1.99 12.92 -27.88
CA VAL A 64 -2.94 14.01 -28.17
C VAL A 64 -3.14 14.19 -29.67
N ASP A 65 -4.41 14.22 -30.13
CA ASP A 65 -4.74 14.46 -31.53
C ASP A 65 -4.90 15.98 -31.78
N PRO A 66 -4.01 16.61 -32.57
CA PRO A 66 -4.08 18.04 -32.85
C PRO A 66 -5.35 18.47 -33.61
N ASN A 67 -6.07 17.53 -34.24
CA ASN A 67 -7.32 17.84 -34.93
C ASN A 67 -8.53 17.86 -33.99
N ALA A 68 -8.47 17.13 -32.86
CA ALA A 68 -9.57 16.98 -31.92
C ALA A 68 -9.37 17.76 -30.61
N THR A 69 -8.16 18.30 -30.37
CA THR A 69 -7.80 19.01 -29.15
C THR A 69 -7.43 20.47 -29.43
N ILE A 70 -8.08 21.40 -28.71
CA ILE A 70 -7.79 22.84 -28.76
C ILE A 70 -6.48 23.13 -28.03
N ALA A 71 -6.35 22.60 -26.82
CA ALA A 71 -5.16 22.75 -25.99
C ALA A 71 -5.04 21.59 -25.01
N LEU A 72 -3.80 21.31 -24.60
CA LEU A 72 -3.47 20.43 -23.50
C LEU A 72 -3.05 21.28 -22.30
N VAL A 73 -3.76 21.14 -21.18
CA VAL A 73 -3.52 21.91 -19.96
C VAL A 73 -2.99 20.99 -18.87
N PHE A 74 -1.79 21.25 -18.38
CA PHE A 74 -1.27 20.59 -17.18
C PHE A 74 -1.66 21.38 -15.94
N GLN A 75 -2.53 20.81 -15.11
CA GLN A 75 -2.82 21.32 -13.77
C GLN A 75 -1.70 20.86 -12.83
N ILE A 76 -0.86 21.78 -12.37
CA ILE A 76 0.37 21.46 -11.65
C ILE A 76 0.34 21.85 -10.17
N ASN A 77 0.71 20.88 -9.32
CA ASN A 77 1.06 21.08 -7.92
C ASN A 77 2.31 20.26 -7.58
N ILE A 78 3.45 20.67 -8.13
CA ILE A 78 4.74 19.99 -8.05
C ILE A 78 5.67 20.72 -7.08
N SER A 79 6.07 20.00 -6.03
CA SER A 79 6.86 20.53 -4.93
C SER A 79 8.38 20.45 -5.13
N GLY A 80 8.82 19.69 -6.13
CA GLY A 80 10.21 19.47 -6.51
C GLY A 80 10.32 18.36 -7.56
N SER A 81 11.54 17.98 -7.92
CA SER A 81 11.82 16.92 -8.89
C SER A 81 12.94 16.00 -8.41
N VAL A 82 12.88 14.74 -8.80
CA VAL A 82 13.92 13.72 -8.63
C VAL A 82 14.32 13.06 -9.95
N VAL A 83 13.87 13.65 -11.06
CA VAL A 83 14.14 13.14 -12.41
C VAL A 83 15.48 13.65 -12.91
N GLN A 84 16.13 12.83 -13.74
CA GLN A 84 17.39 13.16 -14.39
C GLN A 84 17.19 14.24 -15.48
N ASN A 85 18.22 15.08 -15.67
CA ASN A 85 18.12 16.24 -16.55
C ASN A 85 17.87 15.87 -18.02
N ASP A 86 18.34 14.72 -18.49
CA ASP A 86 18.12 14.22 -19.85
C ASP A 86 16.64 13.99 -20.16
N GLN A 87 15.89 13.40 -19.22
CA GLN A 87 14.45 13.21 -19.33
C GLN A 87 13.70 14.55 -19.31
N ILE A 88 14.13 15.50 -18.50
CA ILE A 88 13.57 16.86 -18.49
C ILE A 88 13.78 17.52 -19.85
N ILE A 89 14.99 17.45 -20.41
CA ILE A 89 15.31 18.04 -21.71
C ILE A 89 14.46 17.43 -22.81
N ALA A 90 14.34 16.09 -22.84
CA ALA A 90 13.48 15.39 -23.80
C ALA A 90 12.02 15.84 -23.70
N LEU A 91 11.49 16.00 -22.48
CA LEU A 91 10.14 16.50 -22.27
C LEU A 91 9.97 17.95 -22.76
N GLY A 92 10.97 18.81 -22.55
CA GLY A 92 10.97 20.18 -23.08
C GLY A 92 10.95 20.23 -24.62
N GLU A 93 11.68 19.33 -25.28
CA GLU A 93 11.66 19.18 -26.74
C GLU A 93 10.29 18.72 -27.25
N LEU A 94 9.64 17.78 -26.56
CA LEU A 94 8.27 17.36 -26.88
C LEU A 94 7.26 18.50 -26.73
N ILE A 95 7.38 19.30 -25.67
CA ILE A 95 6.52 20.47 -25.46
C ILE A 95 6.73 21.50 -26.57
N SER A 96 7.98 21.85 -26.86
CA SER A 96 8.31 22.87 -27.86
C SER A 96 7.94 22.47 -29.29
N SER A 97 7.95 21.18 -29.61
CA SER A 97 7.63 20.64 -30.95
C SER A 97 6.17 20.22 -31.12
N SER A 98 5.35 20.34 -30.07
CA SER A 98 3.94 19.97 -30.10
C SER A 98 3.14 20.82 -31.08
N ARG A 99 2.25 20.18 -31.83
CA ARG A 99 1.27 20.87 -32.70
C ARG A 99 0.02 21.32 -31.93
N THR A 100 -0.25 20.69 -30.80
CA THR A 100 -1.34 21.08 -29.90
C THR A 100 -0.78 22.11 -28.92
N PRO A 101 -1.41 23.28 -28.76
CA PRO A 101 -1.04 24.27 -27.74
C PRO A 101 -0.96 23.64 -26.35
N ILE A 102 0.12 23.91 -25.62
CA ILE A 102 0.33 23.40 -24.27
C ILE A 102 0.31 24.55 -23.29
N SER A 103 -0.47 24.41 -22.23
CA SER A 103 -0.60 25.40 -21.17
C SER A 103 -0.41 24.76 -19.81
N PHE A 104 0.12 25.52 -18.85
CA PHE A 104 0.31 25.09 -17.48
C PHE A 104 -0.49 25.96 -16.52
N TRP A 105 -1.23 25.33 -15.62
CA TRP A 105 -1.95 26.02 -14.55
C TRP A 105 -1.43 25.62 -13.18
N VAL A 106 -0.82 26.57 -12.46
CA VAL A 106 -0.41 26.39 -11.07
C VAL A 106 -1.63 26.56 -10.16
N GLY A 107 -2.32 25.46 -9.94
CA GLY A 107 -3.57 25.42 -9.19
C GLY A 107 -3.99 24.02 -8.74
N PRO A 108 -4.98 23.92 -7.83
CA PRO A 108 -5.80 24.99 -7.27
C PRO A 108 -5.07 25.85 -6.20
N SER A 109 -5.77 26.78 -5.55
CA SER A 109 -5.20 27.70 -4.56
C SER A 109 -4.26 27.00 -3.55
N GLY A 110 -3.09 27.58 -3.32
CA GLY A 110 -2.07 27.05 -2.42
C GLY A 110 -1.11 26.04 -3.06
N SER A 111 -1.27 25.78 -4.36
CA SER A 111 -0.39 24.89 -5.13
C SER A 111 0.99 25.48 -5.35
N ARG A 112 1.92 24.61 -5.73
CA ARG A 112 3.31 25.00 -5.96
C ARG A 112 3.79 24.45 -7.29
N ALA A 113 4.64 25.20 -7.98
CA ALA A 113 5.41 24.73 -9.12
C ALA A 113 6.89 25.02 -8.83
N LYS A 114 7.66 23.97 -8.55
CA LYS A 114 9.07 24.08 -8.17
C LYS A 114 9.97 23.15 -8.98
N GLY A 115 11.19 23.61 -9.25
CA GLY A 115 12.19 22.86 -10.00
C GLY A 115 11.95 22.89 -11.51
N PRO A 116 12.35 21.83 -12.24
CA PRO A 116 12.34 21.80 -13.70
C PRO A 116 10.98 22.01 -14.37
N ILE A 117 9.87 21.70 -13.69
CA ILE A 117 8.52 21.94 -14.23
C ILE A 117 8.27 23.41 -14.58
N VAL A 118 8.93 24.34 -13.87
CA VAL A 118 8.82 25.77 -14.15
C VAL A 118 9.46 26.11 -15.49
N GLU A 119 10.58 25.48 -15.84
CA GLU A 119 11.21 25.66 -17.14
C GLU A 119 10.33 25.10 -18.27
N LEU A 120 9.74 23.93 -18.06
CA LEU A 120 8.81 23.32 -19.01
C LEU A 120 7.57 24.20 -19.24
N ALA A 121 7.05 24.82 -18.18
CA ALA A 121 5.95 25.77 -18.28
C ALA A 121 6.37 27.04 -19.04
N LEU A 122 7.58 27.56 -18.82
CA LEU A 122 8.10 28.70 -19.56
C LEU A 122 8.31 28.38 -21.05
N ILE A 123 8.70 27.15 -21.39
CA ILE A 123 8.83 26.67 -22.77
C ILE A 123 7.48 26.66 -23.49
N SER A 124 6.39 26.34 -22.79
CA SER A 124 5.06 26.27 -23.40
C SER A 124 4.49 27.65 -23.76
N GLY A 125 4.90 28.70 -23.04
CA GLY A 125 4.52 30.09 -23.32
C GLY A 125 3.14 30.51 -22.80
N ASP A 126 2.34 29.61 -22.21
CA ASP A 126 1.10 29.95 -21.49
C ASP A 126 1.11 29.33 -20.08
N ILE A 127 1.12 30.21 -19.07
CA ILE A 127 1.12 29.83 -17.66
C ILE A 127 0.04 30.62 -16.94
N GLY A 128 -0.89 29.93 -16.29
CA GLY A 128 -1.82 30.52 -15.33
C GLY A 128 -1.42 30.20 -13.89
N ILE A 129 -1.72 31.11 -12.97
CA ILE A 129 -1.49 30.89 -11.53
C ILE A 129 -2.73 31.25 -10.73
N SER A 130 -2.99 30.50 -9.66
CA SER A 130 -4.10 30.73 -8.73
C SER A 130 -3.64 31.44 -7.44
N PRO A 131 -4.50 32.23 -6.75
CA PRO A 131 -4.17 32.91 -5.51
C PRO A 131 -3.60 31.96 -4.45
N GLY A 132 -2.61 32.43 -3.71
CA GLY A 132 -1.90 31.64 -2.68
C GLY A 132 -0.90 30.61 -3.23
N SER A 133 -0.87 30.40 -4.54
CA SER A 133 0.08 29.50 -5.19
C SER A 133 1.44 30.17 -5.42
N LYS A 134 2.48 29.35 -5.66
CA LYS A 134 3.86 29.82 -5.84
C LYS A 134 4.56 29.13 -6.99
N ILE A 135 5.41 29.87 -7.72
CA ILE A 135 6.19 29.37 -8.87
C ILE A 135 7.65 29.78 -8.74
N GLY A 136 8.60 28.91 -9.11
CA GLY A 136 10.03 29.21 -9.12
C GLY A 136 10.87 28.19 -8.35
N LYS A 137 12.03 28.59 -7.83
CA LYS A 137 13.06 27.69 -7.28
C LYS A 137 13.41 26.58 -8.30
N ILE A 138 13.81 27.01 -9.50
CA ILE A 138 14.19 26.13 -10.62
C ILE A 138 15.41 25.27 -10.22
N GLY A 139 16.34 25.84 -9.45
CA GLY A 139 17.65 25.22 -9.21
C GLY A 139 18.58 25.47 -10.41
N GLN A 140 19.36 24.46 -10.78
CA GLN A 140 20.22 24.57 -11.96
C GLN A 140 19.38 24.40 -13.23
N SER A 141 19.54 25.35 -14.16
CA SER A 141 18.77 25.34 -15.39
C SER A 141 19.19 24.18 -16.31
N ASN A 142 18.22 23.46 -16.86
CA ASN A 142 18.46 22.34 -17.78
C ASN A 142 18.55 22.79 -19.25
N PHE A 143 18.03 23.97 -19.55
CA PHE A 143 17.93 24.50 -20.90
C PHE A 143 18.85 25.72 -21.05
N PRO A 144 19.49 25.91 -22.22
CA PRO A 144 20.33 27.08 -22.46
C PRO A 144 19.49 28.37 -22.32
N ILE A 145 19.87 29.16 -21.31
CA ILE A 145 19.20 30.37 -20.78
C ILE A 145 18.89 31.44 -21.84
N ASN A 146 19.56 31.42 -23.00
CA ASN A 146 19.49 32.46 -24.02
C ASN A 146 18.25 32.40 -24.94
N SER A 147 17.32 31.46 -24.72
CA SER A 147 16.19 31.23 -25.64
C SER A 147 14.88 31.90 -25.22
N PHE A 148 14.76 32.36 -23.96
CA PHE A 148 13.44 32.69 -23.37
C PHE A 148 13.18 34.16 -23.08
N GLY A 149 14.13 35.06 -23.40
CA GLY A 149 13.97 36.49 -23.15
C GLY A 149 14.02 36.83 -21.66
N VAL A 150 14.79 37.88 -21.36
CA VAL A 150 14.86 38.59 -20.07
C VAL A 150 15.75 37.98 -18.98
N SER A 151 16.58 38.87 -18.43
CA SER A 151 17.39 38.82 -17.21
C SER A 151 16.65 38.47 -15.90
N GLN A 152 15.45 37.89 -15.96
CA GLN A 152 14.59 37.55 -14.82
C GLN A 152 14.86 36.15 -14.24
N ASN A 153 15.64 35.31 -14.94
CA ASN A 153 15.83 33.90 -14.59
C ASN A 153 16.59 33.66 -13.28
N PHE A 154 17.55 34.52 -12.92
CA PHE A 154 18.34 34.36 -11.68
C PHE A 154 17.49 34.35 -10.41
N GLU A 155 16.39 35.11 -10.39
CA GLU A 155 15.54 35.17 -9.19
C GLU A 155 14.68 33.90 -9.04
N LEU A 156 14.26 33.32 -10.16
CA LEU A 156 13.52 32.05 -10.20
C LEU A 156 14.40 30.85 -9.91
N GLU A 157 15.72 30.92 -10.12
CA GLU A 157 16.65 29.84 -9.77
C GLU A 157 16.64 29.57 -8.27
N GLU A 158 16.71 30.62 -7.45
CA GLU A 158 16.85 30.48 -5.99
C GLU A 158 15.54 30.62 -5.21
N LYS A 159 14.60 31.44 -5.69
CA LYS A 159 13.40 31.82 -4.94
C LYS A 159 12.11 31.44 -5.66
N THR A 160 11.06 31.31 -4.87
CA THR A 160 9.69 31.19 -5.38
C THR A 160 9.02 32.55 -5.36
N LEU A 161 8.37 32.91 -6.46
CA LEU A 161 7.45 34.03 -6.56
C LEU A 161 6.06 33.64 -6.08
N ASN A 162 5.37 34.57 -5.44
CA ASN A 162 3.95 34.41 -5.11
C ASN A 162 3.05 34.78 -6.29
N TYR A 163 1.73 34.65 -6.11
CA TYR A 163 0.71 34.98 -7.12
C TYR A 163 0.87 36.39 -7.72
N ASP A 164 0.94 37.42 -6.87
CA ASP A 164 1.00 38.82 -7.32
C ASP A 164 2.33 39.12 -8.04
N GLU A 165 3.44 38.65 -7.49
CA GLU A 165 4.79 38.80 -8.06
C GLU A 165 4.92 38.13 -9.44
N ALA A 166 4.33 36.94 -9.60
CA ALA A 166 4.36 36.21 -10.87
C ALA A 166 3.59 36.95 -11.97
N ILE A 167 2.47 37.59 -11.62
CA ILE A 167 1.65 38.39 -12.55
C ILE A 167 2.34 39.71 -12.89
N GLU A 168 2.84 40.43 -11.88
CA GLU A 168 3.53 41.72 -12.07
C GLU A 168 4.76 41.57 -12.99
N LYS A 169 5.48 40.46 -12.86
CA LYS A 169 6.65 40.15 -13.70
C LYS A 169 6.30 39.56 -15.07
N GLY A 170 5.01 39.28 -15.33
CA GLY A 170 4.55 38.72 -16.60
C GLY A 170 4.89 37.24 -16.82
N ILE A 171 5.24 36.52 -15.75
CA ILE A 171 5.61 35.09 -15.81
C ILE A 171 4.36 34.22 -15.95
N ALA A 172 3.27 34.59 -15.30
CA ALA A 172 2.00 33.87 -15.37
C ALA A 172 0.83 34.86 -15.39
N ARG A 173 -0.25 34.50 -16.09
CA ARG A 173 -1.49 35.26 -16.05
C ARG A 173 -2.32 34.92 -14.81
N SER A 174 -3.12 35.90 -14.38
CA SER A 174 -4.13 35.72 -13.34
C SER A 174 -5.11 34.62 -13.75
N SER A 175 -5.16 33.52 -13.01
CA SER A 175 -6.13 32.45 -13.22
C SER A 175 -6.57 31.82 -11.89
N PRO A 176 -7.45 32.51 -11.12
CA PRO A 176 -7.93 32.05 -9.83
C PRO A 176 -8.49 30.63 -9.77
N VAL A 177 -9.27 30.26 -10.78
CA VAL A 177 -9.87 28.93 -10.92
C VAL A 177 -9.56 28.34 -12.28
N LEU A 178 -9.63 27.01 -12.39
CA LEU A 178 -9.34 26.30 -13.63
C LEU A 178 -10.19 26.82 -14.79
N LEU A 179 -11.49 27.05 -14.58
CA LEU A 179 -12.38 27.56 -15.64
C LEU A 179 -11.87 28.90 -16.21
N GLU A 180 -11.38 29.80 -15.36
CA GLU A 180 -10.88 31.12 -15.76
C GLU A 180 -9.53 31.01 -16.47
N HIS A 181 -8.72 30.00 -16.10
CA HIS A 181 -7.56 29.61 -16.89
C HIS A 181 -7.97 29.16 -18.29
N LEU A 182 -8.94 28.24 -18.40
CA LEU A 182 -9.41 27.71 -19.68
C LEU A 182 -10.00 28.79 -20.59
N VAL A 183 -10.76 29.74 -20.03
CA VAL A 183 -11.31 30.90 -20.77
C VAL A 183 -10.24 31.77 -21.43
N GLY A 184 -9.02 31.79 -20.89
CA GLY A 184 -7.92 32.53 -21.50
C GLY A 184 -7.23 31.80 -22.66
N LEU A 185 -7.63 30.57 -22.99
CA LEU A 185 -7.13 29.84 -24.14
C LEU A 185 -7.83 30.31 -25.43
N GLU A 186 -7.09 30.29 -26.53
CA GLU A 186 -7.66 30.53 -27.85
C GLU A 186 -8.71 29.44 -28.18
N ASP A 187 -9.82 29.81 -28.81
CA ASP A 187 -10.95 28.93 -29.17
C ASP A 187 -11.69 28.25 -27.99
N PHE A 188 -11.49 28.69 -26.74
CA PHE A 188 -12.32 28.22 -25.61
C PHE A 188 -13.58 29.07 -25.43
N GLU A 189 -14.74 28.46 -25.65
CA GLU A 189 -16.03 29.16 -25.61
C GLU A 189 -16.78 28.88 -24.30
N VAL A 190 -17.42 29.92 -23.77
CA VAL A 190 -18.26 29.87 -22.57
C VAL A 190 -19.60 30.58 -22.80
N ILE A 191 -20.64 30.14 -22.10
CA ILE A 191 -21.94 30.79 -22.06
C ILE A 191 -22.14 31.37 -20.66
N SER A 192 -22.44 32.67 -20.60
CA SER A 192 -22.89 33.33 -19.37
C SER A 192 -24.41 33.26 -19.29
N ASP A 193 -24.93 32.62 -18.25
CA ASP A 193 -26.35 32.69 -17.92
C ASP A 193 -26.67 34.06 -17.31
N VAL A 194 -27.47 34.85 -18.02
CA VAL A 194 -27.76 36.25 -17.67
C VAL A 194 -28.59 36.36 -16.39
N ASP A 195 -29.36 35.32 -16.06
CA ASP A 195 -30.26 35.32 -14.90
C ASP A 195 -29.56 34.83 -13.62
N SER A 196 -28.64 33.87 -13.73
CA SER A 196 -27.90 33.30 -12.59
C SER A 196 -26.49 33.86 -12.41
N GLY A 197 -25.93 34.53 -13.42
CA GLY A 197 -24.54 34.97 -13.44
C GLY A 197 -23.53 33.82 -13.54
N GLU A 198 -23.99 32.58 -13.73
CA GLU A 198 -23.12 31.41 -13.87
C GLU A 198 -22.48 31.36 -15.26
N ILE A 199 -21.16 31.14 -15.30
CA ILE A 199 -20.41 30.88 -16.54
C ILE A 199 -20.29 29.36 -16.71
N LYS A 200 -20.78 28.84 -17.84
CA LYS A 200 -20.69 27.41 -18.18
C LYS A 200 -19.85 27.22 -19.43
N PRO A 201 -18.91 26.25 -19.45
CA PRO A 201 -18.12 25.96 -20.64
C PRO A 201 -18.99 25.37 -21.73
N LEU A 202 -18.88 25.92 -22.94
CA LEU A 202 -19.47 25.36 -24.16
C LEU A 202 -18.50 24.36 -24.80
N THR A 203 -17.20 24.70 -24.79
CA THR A 203 -16.13 23.78 -25.16
C THR A 203 -16.06 22.62 -24.16
N GLN A 204 -16.02 21.39 -24.67
CA GLN A 204 -15.92 20.21 -23.82
C GLN A 204 -14.53 20.13 -23.16
N THR A 205 -14.50 19.95 -21.85
CA THR A 205 -13.26 19.69 -21.08
C THR A 205 -13.17 18.21 -20.74
N ARG A 206 -12.06 17.56 -21.11
CA ARG A 206 -11.78 16.17 -20.79
C ARG A 206 -10.67 16.12 -19.74
N PHE A 207 -10.97 15.51 -18.60
CA PHE A 207 -9.98 15.30 -17.54
C PHE A 207 -9.29 13.96 -17.75
N GLU A 208 -7.97 13.98 -17.75
CA GLU A 208 -7.13 12.80 -17.71
C GLU A 208 -6.36 12.78 -16.40
N GLU A 209 -6.34 11.61 -15.77
CA GLU A 209 -5.54 11.34 -14.58
C GLU A 209 -4.50 10.27 -14.93
N MET A 210 -3.52 10.10 -14.05
CA MET A 210 -2.59 8.98 -14.15
C MET A 210 -3.35 7.64 -14.13
N ASP A 211 -2.90 6.70 -14.94
CA ASP A 211 -3.42 5.34 -14.90
C ASP A 211 -3.26 4.75 -13.47
N PRO A 212 -4.20 3.92 -12.99
CA PRO A 212 -4.15 3.35 -11.65
C PRO A 212 -2.82 2.70 -11.22
N PRO A 213 -2.12 1.89 -12.04
CA PRO A 213 -0.80 1.37 -11.67
C PRO A 213 0.24 2.48 -11.49
N ASP A 214 0.20 3.49 -12.35
CA ASP A 214 1.14 4.61 -12.32
C ASP A 214 0.88 5.49 -11.10
N GLN A 215 -0.38 5.77 -10.78
CA GLN A 215 -0.77 6.47 -9.55
C GLN A 215 -0.28 5.74 -8.30
N PHE A 216 -0.33 4.40 -8.28
CA PHE A 216 0.20 3.59 -7.18
C PHE A 216 1.71 3.75 -7.05
N PHE A 217 2.48 3.57 -8.13
CA PHE A 217 3.94 3.68 -8.09
C PHE A 217 4.42 5.11 -7.83
N HIS A 218 3.71 6.11 -8.35
CA HIS A 218 3.93 7.52 -8.05
C HIS A 218 3.74 7.81 -6.55
N SER A 219 2.68 7.27 -5.95
CA SER A 219 2.43 7.38 -4.51
C SER A 219 3.54 6.72 -3.68
N VAL A 220 3.96 5.51 -4.06
CA VAL A 220 5.06 4.80 -3.40
C VAL A 220 6.37 5.58 -3.52
N GLY A 221 6.60 6.22 -4.67
CA GLY A 221 7.74 7.11 -4.93
C GLY A 221 7.76 8.40 -4.10
N SER A 222 6.74 8.67 -3.27
CA SER A 222 6.78 9.79 -2.34
C SER A 222 7.73 9.51 -1.15
N PRO A 223 8.52 10.50 -0.69
CA PRO A 223 9.47 10.32 0.42
C PRO A 223 8.82 9.79 1.70
N ALA A 224 7.61 10.27 2.01
CA ALA A 224 6.88 9.87 3.20
C ALA A 224 6.48 8.39 3.17
N ILE A 225 5.88 7.94 2.06
CA ILE A 225 5.41 6.55 1.92
C ILE A 225 6.60 5.60 1.83
N THR A 226 7.64 5.95 1.05
CA THR A 226 8.89 5.20 0.97
C THR A 226 9.49 4.96 2.36
N TYR A 227 9.64 6.02 3.15
CA TYR A 227 10.19 5.95 4.51
C TYR A 227 9.38 5.02 5.42
N LEU A 228 8.05 5.18 5.44
CA LEU A 228 7.18 4.36 6.29
C LEU A 228 7.14 2.89 5.85
N LEU A 229 7.09 2.62 4.55
CA LEU A 229 7.14 1.26 4.00
C LEU A 229 8.48 0.58 4.30
N PHE A 230 9.58 1.31 4.20
CA PHE A 230 10.90 0.79 4.52
C PHE A 230 11.02 0.39 6.00
N LEU A 231 10.60 1.27 6.93
CA LEU A 231 10.57 0.96 8.36
C LEU A 231 9.62 -0.18 8.71
N ALA A 232 8.39 -0.14 8.17
CA ALA A 232 7.40 -1.19 8.40
C ALA A 232 7.86 -2.54 7.85
N GLY A 233 8.44 -2.56 6.65
CA GLY A 233 8.98 -3.76 6.00
C GLY A 233 10.06 -4.41 6.85
N MET A 234 11.07 -3.65 7.26
CA MET A 234 12.13 -4.18 8.12
C MET A 234 11.60 -4.62 9.50
N GLY A 235 10.71 -3.84 10.10
CA GLY A 235 10.12 -4.18 11.40
C GLY A 235 9.28 -5.47 11.37
N LEU A 236 8.47 -5.66 10.34
CA LEU A 236 7.69 -6.89 10.13
C LEU A 236 8.57 -8.11 9.89
N LEU A 237 9.69 -7.95 9.17
CA LEU A 237 10.67 -9.04 9.02
C LEU A 237 11.31 -9.41 10.37
N VAL A 238 11.68 -8.42 11.20
CA VAL A 238 12.16 -8.70 12.56
C VAL A 238 11.08 -9.47 13.35
N PHE A 239 9.82 -9.05 13.29
CA PHE A 239 8.74 -9.77 13.99
C PHE A 239 8.58 -11.22 13.53
N GLU A 240 8.61 -11.48 12.23
CA GLU A 240 8.49 -12.85 11.70
C GLU A 240 9.67 -13.73 12.13
N LEU A 241 10.89 -13.21 12.15
CA LEU A 241 12.07 -13.97 12.53
C LEU A 241 12.04 -14.45 14.00
N TYR A 242 11.33 -13.76 14.88
CA TYR A 242 11.27 -14.06 16.31
C TYR A 242 9.92 -14.59 16.80
N THR A 243 8.86 -14.47 16.01
CA THR A 243 7.54 -15.02 16.33
C THR A 243 7.38 -16.40 15.71
N ALA A 244 6.79 -17.35 16.45
CA ALA A 244 6.30 -18.60 15.85
C ALA A 244 5.01 -18.31 15.06
N GLY A 245 5.16 -17.77 13.84
CA GLY A 245 4.07 -17.34 12.96
C GLY A 245 3.85 -18.26 11.76
N VAL A 246 2.78 -17.98 11.00
CA VAL A 246 2.44 -18.67 9.74
C VAL A 246 3.24 -18.10 8.55
N GLY A 247 4.07 -17.05 8.74
CA GLY A 247 4.75 -16.35 7.65
C GLY A 247 4.06 -15.07 7.18
N ILE A 248 2.91 -14.69 7.74
CA ILE A 248 2.10 -13.56 7.25
C ILE A 248 2.85 -12.23 7.41
N ALA A 249 3.49 -12.00 8.57
CA ALA A 249 4.25 -10.78 8.79
C ALA A 249 5.49 -10.76 7.90
N GLY A 250 6.11 -11.92 7.67
CA GLY A 250 7.24 -12.06 6.74
C GLY A 250 6.90 -11.69 5.31
N VAL A 251 5.79 -12.22 4.77
CA VAL A 251 5.34 -11.92 3.40
C VAL A 251 4.96 -10.45 3.25
N LEU A 252 4.18 -9.91 4.20
CA LEU A 252 3.79 -8.51 4.16
C LEU A 252 5.01 -7.59 4.33
N GLY A 253 5.92 -7.94 5.24
CA GLY A 253 7.17 -7.24 5.47
C GLY A 253 8.06 -7.21 4.24
N ALA A 254 8.21 -8.35 3.56
CA ALA A 254 8.94 -8.44 2.29
C ALA A 254 8.31 -7.57 1.19
N LEU A 255 6.99 -7.57 1.06
CA LEU A 255 6.28 -6.74 0.09
C LEU A 255 6.46 -5.24 0.39
N CYS A 256 6.29 -4.83 1.65
CA CYS A 256 6.55 -3.46 2.08
C CYS A 256 8.01 -3.05 1.83
N LEU A 257 8.97 -3.95 2.09
CA LEU A 257 10.39 -3.70 1.87
C LEU A 257 10.71 -3.55 0.37
N LEU A 258 10.13 -4.37 -0.50
CA LEU A 258 10.28 -4.24 -1.96
C LEU A 258 9.78 -2.90 -2.47
N LEU A 259 8.59 -2.47 -2.01
CA LEU A 259 8.06 -1.14 -2.34
C LEU A 259 8.91 -0.01 -1.75
N GLY A 260 9.41 -0.18 -0.53
CA GLY A 260 10.36 0.74 0.09
C GLY A 260 11.65 0.87 -0.72
N PHE A 261 12.21 -0.23 -1.22
CA PHE A 261 13.39 -0.20 -2.08
C PHE A 261 13.12 0.45 -3.43
N TYR A 262 11.95 0.22 -4.04
CA TYR A 262 11.54 0.96 -5.23
C TYR A 262 11.58 2.47 -4.98
N GLY A 263 10.95 2.92 -3.90
CA GLY A 263 10.97 4.33 -3.52
C GLY A 263 12.37 4.88 -3.25
N LEU A 264 13.21 4.14 -2.52
CA LEU A 264 14.62 4.52 -2.26
C LEU A 264 15.46 4.58 -3.53
N ALA A 265 15.14 3.78 -4.55
CA ALA A 265 15.84 3.78 -5.84
C ALA A 265 15.45 4.97 -6.73
N VAL A 266 14.20 5.44 -6.62
CA VAL A 266 13.69 6.62 -7.36
C VAL A 266 14.13 7.92 -6.70
N LEU A 267 14.20 7.95 -5.37
CA LEU A 267 14.52 9.14 -4.59
C LEU A 267 16.04 9.34 -4.41
N PRO A 268 16.52 10.58 -4.19
CA PRO A 268 17.91 10.89 -3.84
C PRO A 268 18.19 10.45 -2.40
N SER A 269 18.28 9.13 -2.20
CA SER A 269 18.49 8.52 -0.91
C SER A 269 19.97 8.53 -0.51
N ASN A 270 20.24 8.86 0.75
CA ASN A 270 21.58 8.87 1.29
C ASN A 270 21.96 7.46 1.80
N PRO A 271 23.03 6.84 1.27
CA PRO A 271 23.44 5.51 1.69
C PRO A 271 23.73 5.38 3.19
N TRP A 272 24.22 6.44 3.83
CA TRP A 272 24.48 6.44 5.28
C TRP A 272 23.19 6.41 6.10
N GLY A 273 22.17 7.16 5.66
CA GLY A 273 20.85 7.13 6.28
C GLY A 273 20.24 5.72 6.20
N ILE A 274 20.30 5.08 5.03
CA ILE A 274 19.86 3.70 4.83
C ILE A 274 20.61 2.73 5.76
N ALA A 275 21.95 2.82 5.79
CA ALA A 275 22.78 1.94 6.62
C ALA A 275 22.45 2.09 8.11
N LEU A 276 22.22 3.32 8.59
CA LEU A 276 21.82 3.58 9.98
C LEU A 276 20.43 3.04 10.32
N LEU A 277 19.49 3.10 9.37
CA LEU A 277 18.15 2.51 9.56
C LEU A 277 18.20 0.97 9.58
N ILE A 278 19.00 0.35 8.72
CA ILE A 278 19.23 -1.10 8.77
C ILE A 278 19.90 -1.48 10.09
N PHE A 279 20.95 -0.76 10.49
CA PHE A 279 21.65 -0.97 11.75
C PHE A 279 20.72 -0.81 12.96
N SER A 280 19.78 0.15 12.91
CA SER A 280 18.74 0.32 13.91
C SER A 280 17.87 -0.93 14.05
N MET A 281 17.37 -1.47 12.94
CA MET A 281 16.52 -2.67 12.96
C MET A 281 17.26 -3.90 13.47
N LEU A 282 18.51 -4.10 13.04
CA LEU A 282 19.37 -5.17 13.54
C LEU A 282 19.64 -5.03 15.04
N SER A 283 19.85 -3.80 15.52
CA SER A 283 20.05 -3.52 16.94
C SER A 283 18.79 -3.82 17.77
N PHE A 284 17.60 -3.43 17.30
CA PHE A 284 16.34 -3.85 17.95
C PHE A 284 16.22 -5.37 18.03
N ALA A 285 16.61 -6.08 16.96
CA ALA A 285 16.57 -7.53 16.88
C ALA A 285 17.35 -8.24 18.01
N VAL A 286 18.41 -7.61 18.53
CA VAL A 286 19.21 -8.18 19.63
C VAL A 286 18.41 -8.22 20.94
N ASP A 287 17.82 -7.09 21.34
CA ASP A 287 17.06 -7.02 22.59
C ASP A 287 15.73 -7.79 22.52
N VAL A 288 15.15 -7.95 21.32
CA VAL A 288 13.97 -8.79 21.07
C VAL A 288 14.16 -10.22 21.59
N GLN A 289 15.35 -10.81 21.47
CA GLN A 289 15.65 -12.16 21.96
C GLN A 289 15.54 -12.29 23.48
N THR A 290 15.71 -11.17 24.19
CA THR A 290 15.63 -11.10 25.65
C THR A 290 14.27 -10.62 26.16
N GLY A 291 13.42 -10.09 25.27
CA GLY A 291 12.03 -9.75 25.56
C GLY A 291 11.86 -8.43 26.30
N VAL A 292 12.95 -7.69 26.50
CA VAL A 292 13.00 -6.46 27.30
C VAL A 292 13.88 -5.45 26.57
N PRO A 293 13.43 -4.20 26.40
CA PRO A 293 14.28 -3.13 25.87
C PRO A 293 15.43 -2.80 26.83
N ARG A 294 16.67 -2.81 26.33
CA ARG A 294 17.88 -2.55 27.10
C ARG A 294 18.83 -1.64 26.31
N PHE A 295 20.13 -1.96 26.33
CA PHE A 295 21.19 -1.18 25.71
C PHE A 295 21.06 -1.12 24.18
N TRP A 296 20.72 -2.23 23.53
CA TRP A 296 20.63 -2.26 22.06
C TRP A 296 19.39 -1.53 21.55
N SER A 297 18.27 -1.54 22.27
CA SER A 297 17.10 -0.72 21.95
C SER A 297 17.38 0.78 22.05
N LEU A 298 18.25 1.21 22.97
CA LEU A 298 18.69 2.62 23.04
C LEU A 298 19.53 2.99 21.81
N ILE A 299 20.53 2.17 21.48
CA ILE A 299 21.36 2.36 20.27
C ILE A 299 20.48 2.37 19.02
N ALA A 300 19.55 1.43 18.93
CA ALA A 300 18.61 1.31 17.83
C ALA A 300 17.78 2.57 17.67
N THR A 301 17.26 3.13 18.77
CA THR A 301 16.45 4.35 18.76
C THR A 301 17.26 5.57 18.32
N ILE A 302 18.50 5.72 18.81
CA ILE A 302 19.39 6.81 18.38
C ILE A 302 19.71 6.68 16.89
N SER A 303 20.07 5.48 16.43
CA SER A 303 20.36 5.20 15.03
C SER A 303 19.13 5.40 14.13
N LEU A 304 17.94 5.07 14.63
CA LEU A 304 16.67 5.32 13.93
C LEU A 304 16.47 6.82 13.71
N ILE A 305 16.60 7.63 14.78
CA ILE A 305 16.41 9.08 14.69
C ILE A 305 17.42 9.70 13.71
N VAL A 306 18.71 9.38 13.86
CA VAL A 306 19.76 9.92 12.99
C VAL A 306 19.59 9.43 11.55
N GLY A 307 19.32 8.15 11.35
CA GLY A 307 19.08 7.56 10.03
C GLY A 307 17.86 8.16 9.32
N SER A 308 16.76 8.38 10.05
CA SER A 308 15.53 9.00 9.51
C SER A 308 15.75 10.45 9.09
N LEU A 309 16.56 11.20 9.83
CA LEU A 309 16.90 12.60 9.49
C LEU A 309 17.84 12.69 8.29
N LEU A 310 18.73 11.71 8.12
CA LEU A 310 19.72 11.66 7.05
C LEU A 310 19.22 10.94 5.79
N LEU A 311 18.02 10.36 5.77
CA LEU A 311 17.61 9.40 4.74
C LEU A 311 17.58 9.98 3.31
N PHE A 312 17.16 11.23 3.14
CA PHE A 312 17.02 11.86 1.83
C PHE A 312 17.84 13.14 1.72
N ASP A 313 18.54 13.30 0.61
CA ASP A 313 19.33 14.50 0.33
C ASP A 313 18.46 15.54 -0.42
N GLY A 314 18.35 16.75 0.13
CA GLY A 314 17.61 17.85 -0.50
C GLY A 314 16.07 17.75 -0.43
N LEU A 315 15.52 16.63 0.03
CA LEU A 315 14.09 16.44 0.26
C LEU A 315 13.77 16.44 1.76
N SER A 316 12.85 17.31 2.17
CA SER A 316 12.39 17.37 3.56
C SER A 316 11.16 16.50 3.78
N LEU A 317 11.24 15.58 4.74
CA LEU A 317 10.06 14.90 5.26
C LEU A 317 9.26 15.83 6.17
N SER A 318 7.93 15.67 6.18
CA SER A 318 7.10 16.32 7.18
C SER A 318 7.53 15.86 8.58
N TRP A 319 7.68 16.80 9.51
CA TRP A 319 8.04 16.50 10.90
C TRP A 319 7.06 15.50 11.54
N LEU A 320 5.78 15.54 11.13
CA LEU A 320 4.75 14.62 11.59
C LEU A 320 5.01 13.20 11.08
N THR A 321 5.39 13.04 9.81
CA THR A 321 5.76 11.74 9.23
C THR A 321 6.99 11.15 9.91
N LEU A 322 8.02 11.98 10.13
CA LEU A 322 9.22 11.56 10.86
C LEU A 322 8.88 11.09 12.27
N LEU A 323 8.16 11.92 13.03
CA LEU A 323 7.74 11.61 14.40
C LEU A 323 6.89 10.34 14.44
N PHE A 324 5.91 10.22 13.55
CA PHE A 324 5.04 9.05 13.46
C PHE A 324 5.85 7.79 13.16
N GLY A 325 6.71 7.80 12.14
CA GLY A 325 7.54 6.66 11.80
C GLY A 325 8.46 6.22 12.93
N ILE A 326 9.11 7.17 13.61
CA ILE A 326 9.98 6.90 14.77
C ILE A 326 9.17 6.32 15.93
N LEU A 327 8.08 7.00 16.32
CA LEU A 327 7.25 6.60 17.46
C LEU A 327 6.63 5.22 17.26
N VAL A 328 6.04 4.96 16.09
CA VAL A 328 5.42 3.68 15.75
C VAL A 328 6.47 2.57 15.79
N THR A 329 7.64 2.79 15.18
CA THR A 329 8.71 1.80 15.16
C THR A 329 9.20 1.47 16.56
N VAL A 330 9.52 2.48 17.38
CA VAL A 330 10.00 2.30 18.76
C VAL A 330 8.93 1.60 19.61
N THR A 331 7.67 2.00 19.47
CA THR A 331 6.54 1.44 20.23
C THR A 331 6.29 0.00 19.83
N CYS A 332 6.20 -0.30 18.53
CA CYS A 332 6.02 -1.66 18.03
C CYS A 332 7.17 -2.56 18.47
N MET A 333 8.43 -2.15 18.26
CA MET A 333 9.59 -2.96 18.64
C MET A 333 9.61 -3.22 20.14
N SER A 334 9.38 -2.21 20.97
CA SER A 334 9.44 -2.34 22.43
C SER A 334 8.26 -3.12 23.02
N ALA A 335 7.04 -2.84 22.55
CA ALA A 335 5.82 -3.50 23.02
C ALA A 335 5.66 -4.93 22.46
N GLY A 336 6.25 -5.21 21.30
CA GLY A 336 6.22 -6.53 20.67
C GLY A 336 7.15 -7.56 21.33
N MET A 337 8.24 -7.14 21.97
CA MET A 337 9.24 -8.08 22.53
C MET A 337 8.65 -9.13 23.49
N PRO A 338 7.81 -8.76 24.48
CA PRO A 338 7.25 -9.74 25.41
C PRO A 338 6.32 -10.75 24.71
N ALA A 339 5.59 -10.32 23.68
CA ALA A 339 4.70 -11.18 22.92
C ALA A 339 5.49 -12.22 22.10
N MET A 340 6.59 -11.80 21.45
CA MET A 340 7.45 -12.69 20.65
C MET A 340 8.07 -13.82 21.47
N ILE A 341 8.58 -13.51 22.67
CA ILE A 341 9.15 -14.54 23.54
C ILE A 341 8.06 -15.51 24.01
N ARG A 342 6.91 -14.99 24.43
CA ARG A 342 5.80 -15.84 24.88
C ARG A 342 5.32 -16.79 23.80
N THR A 343 5.25 -16.37 22.54
CA THR A 343 4.82 -17.24 21.44
C THR A 343 5.89 -18.27 21.08
N ARG A 344 7.18 -17.86 21.03
CA ARG A 344 8.29 -18.76 20.71
C ARG A 344 8.45 -19.91 21.71
N PHE A 345 8.24 -19.62 23.00
CA PHE A 345 8.35 -20.62 24.07
C PHE A 345 6.98 -21.10 24.58
N ALA A 346 5.89 -20.80 23.88
CA ALA A 346 4.60 -21.37 24.20
C ALA A 346 4.68 -22.89 23.98
N THR A 347 4.35 -23.67 25.02
CA THR A 347 4.23 -25.11 24.91
C THR A 347 3.19 -25.43 23.82
N PRO A 348 3.56 -26.11 22.73
CA PRO A 348 2.58 -26.51 21.73
C PRO A 348 1.63 -27.52 22.37
N THR A 349 0.42 -27.09 22.70
CA THR A 349 -0.68 -27.98 23.03
C THR A 349 -1.16 -28.62 21.72
N ILE A 350 -0.35 -29.52 21.13
CA ILE A 350 -0.89 -30.48 20.18
C ILE A 350 -1.86 -31.34 21.00
N GLY A 351 -3.13 -30.95 20.95
CA GLY A 351 -4.18 -31.67 21.63
C GLY A 351 -4.16 -33.12 21.16
N ARG A 352 -4.05 -34.05 22.11
CA ARG A 352 -4.35 -35.48 21.88
C ARG A 352 -5.86 -35.71 21.71
N GLU A 353 -6.65 -34.63 21.60
CA GLU A 353 -8.09 -34.62 21.39
C GLU A 353 -8.52 -35.41 20.16
N TRP A 354 -7.66 -35.54 19.14
CA TRP A 354 -7.94 -36.37 17.97
C TRP A 354 -8.14 -37.86 18.32
N ILE A 355 -7.62 -38.31 19.47
CA ILE A 355 -7.77 -39.69 19.98
C ILE A 355 -9.17 -39.88 20.59
N VAL A 356 -9.84 -38.80 21.03
CA VAL A 356 -11.19 -38.89 21.61
C VAL A 356 -12.20 -39.30 20.54
N GLY A 357 -12.99 -40.32 20.83
CA GLY A 357 -13.97 -40.93 19.92
C GLY A 357 -13.40 -42.03 19.03
N GLU A 358 -12.08 -42.21 18.98
CA GLU A 358 -11.45 -43.31 18.23
C GLU A 358 -11.70 -44.65 18.90
N LEU A 359 -11.73 -45.70 18.07
CA LEU A 359 -11.86 -47.07 18.51
C LEU A 359 -10.49 -47.66 18.81
N GLY A 360 -10.47 -48.55 19.79
CA GLY A 360 -9.29 -49.32 20.16
C GLY A 360 -9.64 -50.67 20.71
N THR A 361 -8.62 -51.42 21.08
CA THR A 361 -8.75 -52.76 21.63
C THR A 361 -8.02 -52.84 22.97
N ALA A 362 -8.64 -53.43 23.98
CA ALA A 362 -7.98 -53.67 25.26
C ALA A 362 -6.91 -54.76 25.12
N ILE A 363 -5.64 -54.42 25.38
CA ILE A 363 -4.53 -55.39 25.38
C ILE A 363 -4.49 -56.15 26.72
N GLU A 364 -4.82 -55.45 27.81
CA GLU A 364 -4.90 -55.99 29.17
C GLU A 364 -6.31 -55.77 29.73
N GLU A 365 -6.69 -56.56 30.73
CA GLU A 365 -7.95 -56.31 31.46
C GLU A 365 -7.87 -54.95 32.17
N ILE A 366 -8.89 -54.10 31.99
CA ILE A 366 -8.92 -52.74 32.52
C ILE A 366 -9.81 -52.72 33.77
N ASN A 367 -9.21 -52.66 34.95
CA ASN A 367 -9.92 -52.60 36.24
C ASN A 367 -9.08 -51.98 37.40
N PRO A 368 -9.22 -50.68 37.70
CA PRO A 368 -9.73 -49.64 36.82
C PRO A 368 -8.73 -49.25 35.74
N ASN A 369 -7.47 -49.71 35.83
CA ASN A 369 -6.36 -49.33 34.96
C ASN A 369 -5.91 -50.52 34.11
N GLY A 370 -5.41 -50.23 32.91
CA GLY A 370 -4.81 -51.21 32.00
C GLY A 370 -4.19 -50.53 30.78
N THR A 371 -3.96 -51.28 29.70
CA THR A 371 -3.46 -50.74 28.44
C THR A 371 -4.35 -51.08 27.25
N VAL A 372 -4.48 -50.13 26.33
CA VAL A 372 -5.27 -50.25 25.09
C VAL A 372 -4.40 -49.96 23.88
N GLU A 373 -4.74 -50.57 22.75
CA GLU A 373 -4.21 -50.23 21.44
C GLU A 373 -5.19 -49.31 20.71
N VAL A 374 -4.75 -48.11 20.32
CA VAL A 374 -5.55 -47.17 19.51
C VAL A 374 -4.70 -46.72 18.33
N LYS A 375 -5.19 -46.97 17.11
CA LYS A 375 -4.48 -46.72 15.83
C LYS A 375 -3.03 -47.25 15.80
N GLY A 376 -2.81 -48.46 16.30
CA GLY A 376 -1.49 -49.12 16.25
C GLY A 376 -0.49 -48.62 17.30
N ALA A 377 -0.94 -47.85 18.29
CA ALA A 377 -0.11 -47.38 19.41
C ALA A 377 -0.71 -47.83 20.75
N ILE A 378 0.17 -48.21 21.69
CA ILE A 378 -0.21 -48.67 23.04
C ILE A 378 -0.31 -47.46 23.97
N TRP A 379 -1.43 -47.36 24.68
CA TRP A 379 -1.72 -46.30 25.63
C TRP A 379 -2.13 -46.84 26.99
N LYS A 380 -1.80 -46.11 28.05
CA LYS A 380 -2.38 -46.34 29.37
C LYS A 380 -3.83 -45.90 29.35
N ALA A 381 -4.73 -46.75 29.85
CA ALA A 381 -6.15 -46.47 29.88
C ALA A 381 -6.74 -46.75 31.26
N GLN A 382 -7.77 -46.00 31.60
CA GLN A 382 -8.56 -46.19 32.79
C GLN A 382 -10.05 -46.22 32.46
N THR A 383 -10.84 -46.93 33.26
CA THR A 383 -12.29 -46.98 33.14
C THR A 383 -12.94 -46.51 34.44
N ASN A 384 -13.95 -45.65 34.30
CA ASN A 384 -14.77 -45.18 35.42
C ASN A 384 -15.97 -46.11 35.70
N ARG A 385 -16.10 -47.22 34.97
CA ARG A 385 -17.20 -48.19 35.14
C ARG A 385 -16.82 -49.28 36.13
N ALA A 386 -17.84 -49.76 36.87
CA ALA A 386 -17.68 -50.87 37.82
C ALA A 386 -17.49 -52.24 37.14
N THR A 387 -17.84 -52.36 35.86
CA THR A 387 -17.65 -53.58 35.07
C THR A 387 -16.28 -53.52 34.38
N PRO A 388 -15.36 -54.46 34.66
CA PRO A 388 -14.07 -54.56 33.97
C PRO A 388 -14.23 -54.74 32.46
N ILE A 389 -13.32 -54.15 31.69
CA ILE A 389 -13.20 -54.38 30.25
C ILE A 389 -12.19 -55.51 30.04
N LYS A 390 -12.57 -56.57 29.33
CA LYS A 390 -11.72 -57.75 29.16
C LYS A 390 -10.71 -57.57 28.05
N VAL A 391 -9.67 -58.40 28.08
CA VAL A 391 -8.68 -58.49 26.99
C VAL A 391 -9.38 -58.77 25.66
N ASN A 392 -9.00 -58.04 24.62
CA ASN A 392 -9.56 -58.02 23.27
C ASN A 392 -10.94 -57.37 23.10
N ASP A 393 -11.53 -56.79 24.15
CA ASP A 393 -12.77 -56.04 23.99
C ASP A 393 -12.52 -54.74 23.20
N GLU A 394 -13.48 -54.37 22.33
CA GLU A 394 -13.46 -53.10 21.64
C GLU A 394 -13.89 -51.95 22.56
N ILE A 395 -13.08 -50.90 22.58
CA ILE A 395 -13.29 -49.71 23.39
C ILE A 395 -13.41 -48.46 22.52
N ARG A 396 -14.02 -47.42 23.08
CA ARG A 396 -14.00 -46.06 22.57
C ARG A 396 -13.35 -45.15 23.59
N VAL A 397 -12.46 -44.29 23.12
CA VAL A 397 -11.84 -43.27 23.97
C VAL A 397 -12.86 -42.16 24.27
N ALA A 398 -13.19 -41.98 25.53
CA ALA A 398 -14.15 -40.98 26.01
C ALA A 398 -13.48 -39.63 26.30
N ALA A 399 -12.27 -39.64 26.86
CA ALA A 399 -11.48 -38.44 27.14
C ALA A 399 -9.99 -38.76 27.21
N VAL A 400 -9.15 -37.72 27.19
CA VAL A 400 -7.71 -37.82 27.45
C VAL A 400 -7.41 -37.04 28.73
N ASP A 401 -6.97 -37.74 29.78
CA ASP A 401 -6.53 -37.14 31.04
C ASP A 401 -5.00 -37.29 31.18
N GLY A 402 -4.28 -36.25 30.77
CA GLY A 402 -2.81 -36.24 30.80
C GLY A 402 -2.18 -37.35 29.96
N PHE A 403 -1.71 -38.42 30.63
CA PHE A 403 -1.10 -39.61 30.01
C PHE A 403 -2.02 -40.83 29.99
N TRP A 404 -3.26 -40.72 30.50
CA TRP A 404 -4.26 -41.77 30.53
C TRP A 404 -5.38 -41.49 29.54
N LEU A 405 -5.89 -42.55 28.91
CA LEU A 405 -7.11 -42.52 28.12
C LEU A 405 -8.27 -42.99 29.00
N ASP A 406 -9.31 -42.18 29.12
CA ASP A 406 -10.58 -42.65 29.68
C ASP A 406 -11.29 -43.44 28.59
N VAL A 407 -11.62 -44.71 28.86
CA VAL A 407 -12.19 -45.60 27.85
C VAL A 407 -13.51 -46.20 28.30
N GLU A 408 -14.42 -46.36 27.34
CA GLU A 408 -15.72 -47.00 27.53
C GLU A 408 -15.92 -48.15 26.54
N PRO A 409 -16.60 -49.24 26.93
CA PRO A 409 -16.91 -50.34 26.01
C PRO A 409 -17.93 -49.88 24.96
N LEU A 410 -17.82 -50.41 23.73
CA LEU A 410 -18.74 -50.09 22.64
C LEU A 410 -20.16 -50.62 22.84
N GLU A 411 -20.26 -51.80 23.43
CA GLU A 411 -21.53 -52.37 23.85
C GLU A 411 -21.69 -52.16 25.36
N GLY A 412 -22.82 -51.57 25.76
CA GLY A 412 -23.14 -51.40 27.16
C GLY A 412 -23.25 -52.76 27.85
N ALA A 413 -22.22 -53.16 28.58
CA ALA A 413 -22.22 -54.37 29.41
C ALA A 413 -23.13 -54.26 30.66
N ALA A 414 -24.18 -53.43 30.61
CA ALA A 414 -25.26 -53.47 31.57
C ALA A 414 -26.20 -54.62 31.17
N ARG A 415 -25.83 -55.85 31.54
CA ARG A 415 -26.82 -56.93 31.66
C ARG A 415 -27.79 -56.51 32.75
N ASP A 416 -28.97 -56.03 32.37
CA ASP A 416 -30.07 -55.78 33.28
C ASP A 416 -30.40 -57.10 34.01
N TYR A 417 -30.22 -57.12 35.32
CA TYR A 417 -30.47 -58.31 36.15
C TYR A 417 -31.98 -58.60 36.29
N ARG A 418 -32.85 -57.77 35.70
CA ARG A 418 -34.31 -57.93 35.75
C ARG A 418 -34.89 -59.00 34.82
N GLU A 419 -34.13 -59.53 33.85
CA GLU A 419 -34.64 -60.57 32.93
C GLU A 419 -34.43 -62.02 33.41
N ARG A 420 -34.25 -62.27 34.71
CA ARG A 420 -34.25 -63.62 35.27
C ARG A 420 -35.61 -64.01 35.82
N LYS A 421 -36.62 -64.17 34.94
CA LYS A 421 -37.81 -64.96 35.26
C LYS A 421 -38.38 -65.63 34.02
N GLY A 422 -38.26 -66.97 33.95
CA GLY A 422 -39.04 -67.81 33.04
C GLY A 422 -38.25 -68.90 32.33
N SER A 423 -37.94 -69.98 33.04
CA SER A 423 -38.05 -71.36 32.53
C SER A 423 -37.52 -72.31 33.61
N LYS A 424 -38.45 -73.02 34.27
CA LYS A 424 -38.20 -74.33 34.84
C LYS A 424 -39.40 -75.18 34.44
N ASP A 425 -39.11 -76.22 33.67
CA ASP A 425 -39.94 -77.40 33.50
C ASP A 425 -40.24 -78.08 34.84
#